data_AF-A0A381UAQ3-F1
#
_entry.id   AF-A0A381UAQ3-F1
#
_cell.length_a   1.000
_cell.length_b   1.000
_cell.length_c   1.000
_cell.angle_alpha   90.00
_cell.angle_beta   90.00
_cell.angle_gamma   90.00
#
_symmetry.space_group_name_H-M   'P 1'
#
loop_
_entity.id
_entity.type
_entity.pdbx_description
1 polymer ?
#
loop_
_entity_poly.entity_id
_entity_poly.type
_entity_poly.pdbx_seq_one_letter_code
_entity_poly.pdbx_strand_id
1 'polypeptide(L)'
;LVCSAFNADFDGDQMAVHVPLSLEAQMETRMLMLSSHNILHPANGQPIAVPSQDMVLGCYYLTRPKTGDKGEGKIFGSIEEGLMAYENKAVGLHAIVDVRHKGKWIKKTTVGRIIFNSILPEDVGYVNDLINKNELTKIVNNAYLLVGNFKTVLFLDRLKDLGFGMATVSGTSIAISDVLIPSMKDDILKKAQNEVDDIKSKFDRHILTDGERYNKVIDIWTHATTDMATTMMDALEEDRQGFNPVFMMADSGARGSQDQIKQLAGMRGLMAKPQKSMKGGVGEIIESPITSNFKEGLSVFEYFISTHGARKGLADTALKTADAGYLTRRLVDVAQDVVTYITDCGTINGIVLADLKDGDMVIEPLSDRILGRTILDDFIVKGEVIVKAGSVISEEKAELIGESGVENIRIRSILTCEAKRGCCAKCYGWDLSTHQLVDIGTAVGIRAAQSIGEPGTQLTLRTFHIGGTATRIIEQSDMVSKRPGTVKFSDHYDSADTVDESGTKVTRCMVRHAKLFIMD
;
A
#
# COMPACT_ATOMS: atom_id res chain seq x y z
N LEU A 1 9.30 -11.86 13.45
CA LEU A 1 9.61 -11.06 12.25
C LEU A 1 9.69 -11.89 10.97
N VAL A 2 9.99 -13.19 11.02
CA VAL A 2 10.06 -14.03 9.80
C VAL A 2 8.72 -14.54 9.28
N CYS A 3 7.63 -14.47 10.06
CA CYS A 3 6.30 -14.98 9.66
C CYS A 3 5.82 -14.36 8.34
N SER A 4 6.04 -13.07 8.13
CA SER A 4 5.68 -12.38 6.88
C SER A 4 6.45 -12.92 5.67
N ALA A 5 7.71 -13.33 5.83
CA ALA A 5 8.51 -13.93 4.77
C ALA A 5 8.08 -15.36 4.46
N PHE A 6 7.66 -16.12 5.49
CA PHE A 6 7.10 -17.47 5.30
C PHE A 6 5.63 -17.46 4.86
N ASN A 7 4.96 -16.31 4.94
CA ASN A 7 3.51 -16.18 4.83
C ASN A 7 2.78 -17.24 5.67
N ALA A 8 3.20 -17.38 6.94
CA ALA A 8 2.72 -18.40 7.86
C ALA A 8 2.07 -17.74 9.09
N ASP A 9 0.96 -18.33 9.52
CA ASP A 9 0.19 -17.92 10.69
C ASP A 9 0.23 -19.01 11.79
N PHE A 10 -0.32 -18.70 12.97
CA PHE A 10 -0.27 -19.59 14.15
C PHE A 10 -1.59 -20.33 14.41
N ASP A 11 -2.33 -20.69 13.37
CA ASP A 11 -3.62 -21.37 13.44
C ASP A 11 -3.55 -22.88 13.10
N GLY A 12 -2.33 -23.42 12.94
CA GLY A 12 -2.09 -24.85 12.70
C GLY A 12 -1.10 -25.15 11.56
N ASP A 13 -0.52 -24.12 10.95
CA ASP A 13 0.50 -24.26 9.92
C ASP A 13 1.69 -25.12 10.37
N GLN A 14 2.23 -25.91 9.45
CA GLN A 14 3.34 -26.83 9.68
C GLN A 14 4.58 -26.38 8.91
N MET A 15 5.74 -26.47 9.56
CA MET A 15 7.03 -26.18 8.92
C MET A 15 7.91 -27.43 8.89
N ALA A 16 8.50 -27.72 7.73
CA ALA A 16 9.47 -28.80 7.57
C ALA A 16 10.87 -28.33 7.97
N VAL A 17 11.59 -29.17 8.73
CA VAL A 17 12.96 -28.89 9.18
C VAL A 17 13.93 -29.84 8.50
N HIS A 18 15.00 -29.29 7.92
CA HIS A 18 16.06 -30.03 7.27
C HIS A 18 17.40 -29.76 7.97
N VAL A 19 18.27 -30.77 8.04
CA VAL A 19 19.58 -30.66 8.71
C VAL A 19 20.69 -30.77 7.66
N PRO A 20 21.47 -29.71 7.41
CA PRO A 20 22.62 -29.77 6.50
C PRO A 20 23.75 -30.60 7.13
N LEU A 21 24.18 -31.66 6.44
CA LEU A 21 25.16 -32.61 6.98
C LEU A 21 26.60 -32.29 6.56
N SER A 22 26.84 -31.92 5.30
CA SER A 22 28.19 -31.64 4.81
C SER A 22 28.69 -30.28 5.31
N LEU A 23 30.01 -30.12 5.37
CA LEU A 23 30.63 -28.87 5.81
C LEU A 23 30.30 -27.74 4.84
N GLU A 24 30.28 -28.04 3.54
CA GLU A 24 29.93 -27.11 2.46
C GLU A 24 28.48 -26.61 2.63
N ALA A 25 27.52 -27.51 2.87
CA ALA A 25 26.13 -27.14 3.07
C ALA A 25 25.92 -26.32 4.35
N GLN A 26 26.66 -26.63 5.41
CA GLN A 26 26.63 -25.85 6.65
C GLN A 26 27.18 -24.43 6.45
N MET A 27 28.28 -24.29 5.70
CA MET A 27 28.86 -22.99 5.37
C MET A 27 27.91 -22.17 4.48
N GLU A 28 27.35 -22.78 3.44
CA GLU A 28 26.38 -22.15 2.55
C GLU A 28 25.15 -21.66 3.32
N THR A 29 24.59 -22.51 4.19
CA THR A 29 23.42 -22.16 5.01
C THR A 29 23.72 -20.97 5.93
N ARG A 30 24.90 -20.95 6.56
CA ARG A 30 25.30 -19.85 7.46
C ARG A 30 25.58 -18.54 6.73
N MET A 31 26.22 -18.60 5.57
CA MET A 31 26.65 -17.41 4.83
C MET A 31 25.53 -16.83 3.97
N LEU A 32 24.67 -17.66 3.37
CA LEU A 32 23.67 -17.22 2.39
C LEU A 32 22.23 -17.29 2.94
N MET A 33 21.87 -18.37 3.63
CA MET A 33 20.47 -18.64 3.99
C MET A 33 20.05 -18.14 5.38
N LEU A 34 20.99 -17.62 6.18
CA LEU A 34 20.70 -17.14 7.52
C LEU A 34 19.68 -16.01 7.49
N SER A 35 18.66 -16.06 8.35
CA SER A 35 17.55 -15.09 8.34
C SER A 35 18.01 -13.65 8.59
N SER A 36 19.04 -13.45 9.42
CA SER A 36 19.62 -12.13 9.67
C SER A 36 20.34 -11.54 8.46
N HIS A 37 20.68 -12.34 7.45
CA HIS A 37 21.21 -11.82 6.19
C HIS A 37 20.10 -11.42 5.21
N ASN A 38 18.91 -12.01 5.33
CA ASN A 38 17.83 -11.91 4.37
C ASN A 38 16.65 -11.08 4.92
N ILE A 39 16.87 -9.78 5.11
CA ILE A 39 15.86 -8.85 5.64
C ILE A 39 15.16 -7.99 4.58
N LEU A 40 15.66 -8.01 3.34
CA LEU A 40 15.08 -7.30 2.19
C LEU A 40 14.33 -8.24 1.25
N HIS A 41 13.31 -7.71 0.60
CA HIS A 41 12.50 -8.43 -0.37
C HIS A 41 13.20 -8.43 -1.75
N PRO A 42 13.41 -9.60 -2.39
CA PRO A 42 14.20 -9.69 -3.63
C PRO A 42 13.54 -9.02 -4.84
N ALA A 43 12.22 -8.81 -4.83
CA ALA A 43 11.51 -8.20 -5.95
C ALA A 43 11.61 -6.67 -6.01
N ASN A 44 11.72 -5.98 -4.87
CA ASN A 44 11.63 -4.51 -4.79
C ASN A 44 12.69 -3.89 -3.87
N GLY A 45 13.48 -4.69 -3.15
CA GLY A 45 14.53 -4.24 -2.25
C GLY A 45 14.05 -3.54 -0.98
N GLN A 46 12.75 -3.57 -0.70
CA GLN A 46 12.19 -3.04 0.55
C GLN A 46 12.35 -4.05 1.69
N PRO A 47 12.41 -3.62 2.96
CA PRO A 47 12.45 -4.53 4.08
C PRO A 47 11.22 -5.45 4.13
N ILE A 48 11.45 -6.77 4.20
CA ILE A 48 10.40 -7.77 4.44
C ILE A 48 10.27 -8.10 5.93
N ALA A 49 11.39 -8.00 6.67
CA ALA A 49 11.44 -8.24 8.10
C ALA A 49 10.95 -7.02 8.90
N VAL A 50 9.74 -6.55 8.62
CA VAL A 50 9.12 -5.41 9.30
C VAL A 50 8.18 -5.91 10.40
N PRO A 51 8.06 -5.21 11.54
CA PRO A 51 7.04 -5.52 12.53
C PRO A 51 5.63 -5.51 11.92
N SER A 52 4.79 -6.44 12.36
CA SER A 52 3.40 -6.59 11.96
C SER A 52 2.47 -6.65 13.17
N GLN A 53 1.17 -6.41 12.95
CA GLN A 53 0.10 -6.60 13.93
C GLN A 53 0.41 -5.88 15.26
N ASP A 54 0.46 -6.62 16.37
CA ASP A 54 0.58 -6.10 17.74
C ASP A 54 1.82 -5.22 17.95
N MET A 55 2.95 -5.55 17.31
CA MET A 55 4.16 -4.72 17.42
C MET A 55 3.95 -3.32 16.83
N VAL A 56 3.21 -3.24 15.71
CA VAL A 56 2.84 -1.96 15.09
C VAL A 56 1.88 -1.21 16.00
N LEU A 57 0.87 -1.88 16.54
CA LEU A 57 -0.09 -1.28 17.47
C LEU A 57 0.62 -0.72 18.72
N GLY A 58 1.58 -1.44 19.27
CA GLY A 58 2.37 -0.99 20.42
C GLY A 58 3.22 0.25 20.12
N CYS A 59 3.89 0.29 18.97
CA CYS A 59 4.65 1.47 18.54
C CYS A 59 3.74 2.67 18.24
N TYR A 60 2.60 2.41 17.63
CA TYR A 60 1.59 3.43 17.34
C TYR A 60 1.01 4.02 18.64
N TYR A 61 0.60 3.17 19.57
CA TYR A 61 0.14 3.58 20.90
C TYR A 61 1.20 4.42 21.61
N LEU A 62 2.44 3.93 21.66
CA LEU A 62 3.57 4.61 22.27
C LEU A 62 3.76 6.03 21.71
N THR A 63 3.65 6.21 20.40
CA THR A 63 3.96 7.49 19.73
C THR A 63 2.77 8.43 19.55
N ARG A 64 1.56 8.00 19.95
CA ARG A 64 0.34 8.81 19.91
C ARG A 64 0.35 9.90 20.99
N PRO A 65 0.13 11.17 20.63
CA PRO A 65 0.01 12.26 21.60
C PRO A 65 -1.36 12.26 22.27
N LYS A 66 -1.42 12.72 23.52
CA LYS A 66 -2.67 12.95 24.27
C LYS A 66 -2.63 14.32 24.92
N THR A 67 -3.70 15.09 24.77
CA THR A 67 -3.81 16.41 25.42
C THR A 67 -4.24 16.22 26.88
N GLY A 68 -3.66 17.01 27.79
CA GLY A 68 -3.94 16.94 29.22
C GLY A 68 -3.30 15.76 29.94
N ASP A 69 -2.29 15.10 29.36
CA ASP A 69 -1.56 14.02 30.04
C ASP A 69 -0.57 14.58 31.08
N LYS A 70 -0.19 13.73 32.05
CA LYS A 70 0.63 14.15 33.19
C LYS A 70 1.98 14.69 32.74
N GLY A 71 2.28 15.94 33.09
CA GLY A 71 3.59 16.54 32.79
C GLY A 71 3.72 17.10 31.37
N GLU A 72 2.60 17.38 30.71
CA GLU A 72 2.55 18.17 29.48
C GLU A 72 3.27 19.53 29.64
N GLY A 73 3.97 19.95 28.59
CA GLY A 73 4.72 21.21 28.54
C GLY A 73 6.07 21.19 29.28
N LYS A 74 6.50 20.04 29.81
CA LYS A 74 7.85 19.90 30.37
C LYS A 74 8.92 19.90 29.29
N ILE A 75 10.12 20.30 29.70
CA ILE A 75 11.30 20.43 28.85
C ILE A 75 12.39 19.51 29.41
N PHE A 76 13.00 18.69 28.56
CA PHE A 76 14.08 17.78 28.90
C PHE A 76 15.38 18.17 28.18
N GLY A 77 16.49 18.18 28.93
CA GLY A 77 17.83 18.47 28.44
C GLY A 77 18.48 17.31 27.68
N SER A 78 17.99 16.08 27.85
CA SER A 78 18.42 14.90 27.09
C SER A 78 17.33 13.81 27.02
N ILE A 79 17.56 12.78 26.18
CA ILE A 79 16.67 11.62 26.08
C ILE A 79 16.65 10.85 27.41
N GLU A 80 17.80 10.70 28.05
CA GLU A 80 17.96 9.99 29.32
C GLU A 80 17.18 10.66 30.46
N GLU A 81 17.13 11.99 30.48
CA GLU A 81 16.32 12.73 31.45
C GLU A 81 14.81 12.45 31.25
N GLY A 82 14.37 12.39 29.99
CA GLY A 82 12.99 12.03 29.65
C GLY A 82 12.63 10.60 30.08
N LEU A 83 13.54 9.65 29.85
CA LEU A 83 13.39 8.26 30.30
C LEU A 83 13.31 8.17 31.83
N MET A 84 14.23 8.83 32.53
CA MET A 84 14.26 8.86 33.99
C MET A 84 12.99 9.51 34.57
N ALA A 85 12.47 10.55 33.93
CA ALA A 85 11.22 11.19 34.36
C ALA A 85 10.01 10.25 34.21
N TYR A 86 9.98 9.44 33.15
CA TYR A 86 8.95 8.42 32.94
C TYR A 86 9.06 7.30 33.98
N GLU A 87 10.26 6.77 34.23
CA GLU A 87 10.50 5.73 35.25
C GLU A 87 10.08 6.18 36.66
N ASN A 88 10.36 7.44 37.00
CA ASN A 88 9.92 8.06 38.25
C ASN A 88 8.43 8.44 38.27
N LYS A 89 7.66 8.12 37.21
CA LYS A 89 6.23 8.45 37.06
C LYS A 89 5.93 9.94 37.17
N ALA A 90 6.90 10.80 36.85
CA ALA A 90 6.77 12.25 36.89
C ALA A 90 6.09 12.82 35.63
N VAL A 91 6.03 12.02 34.55
CA VAL A 91 5.35 12.30 33.29
C VAL A 91 4.57 11.07 32.80
N GLY A 92 3.52 11.29 32.02
CA GLY A 92 2.76 10.27 31.30
C GLY A 92 3.40 9.90 29.98
N LEU A 93 3.01 8.76 29.41
CA LEU A 93 3.57 8.23 28.16
C LEU A 93 3.26 9.12 26.95
N HIS A 94 2.07 9.70 26.93
CA HIS A 94 1.54 10.44 25.79
C HIS A 94 1.65 11.97 25.97
N ALA A 95 2.26 12.40 27.08
CA ALA A 95 2.46 13.81 27.41
C ALA A 95 3.31 14.51 26.34
N ILE A 96 2.81 15.66 25.87
CA ILE A 96 3.48 16.49 24.89
C ILE A 96 4.58 17.29 25.59
N VAL A 97 5.82 17.11 25.17
CA VAL A 97 7.03 17.65 25.81
C VAL A 97 8.03 18.12 24.76
N ASP A 98 9.00 18.92 25.20
CA ASP A 98 10.13 19.35 24.37
C ASP A 98 11.41 18.66 24.84
N VAL A 99 12.24 18.17 23.92
CA VAL A 99 13.50 17.47 24.24
C VAL A 99 14.66 18.02 23.43
N ARG A 100 15.84 18.07 24.04
CA ARG A 100 17.08 18.39 23.34
C ARG A 100 17.80 17.10 22.91
N HIS A 101 18.08 16.99 21.61
CA HIS A 101 18.82 15.84 21.04
C HIS A 101 19.95 16.34 20.15
N LYS A 102 21.20 15.87 20.39
CA LYS A 102 22.41 16.27 19.64
C LYS A 102 22.54 17.78 19.41
N GLY A 103 22.25 18.57 20.45
CA GLY A 103 22.33 20.03 20.41
C GLY A 103 21.14 20.75 19.76
N LYS A 104 20.23 20.04 19.08
CA LYS A 104 19.00 20.60 18.49
C LYS A 104 17.81 20.43 19.43
N TRP A 105 16.94 21.45 19.48
CA TRP A 105 15.68 21.40 20.22
C TRP A 105 14.59 20.79 19.34
N ILE A 106 13.97 19.72 19.82
CA ILE A 106 12.84 19.05 19.18
C ILE A 106 11.59 19.45 19.95
N LYS A 107 10.74 20.23 19.29
CA LYS A 107 9.52 20.78 19.88
C LYS A 107 8.33 19.87 19.63
N LYS A 108 7.36 19.87 20.54
CA LYS A 108 6.10 19.11 20.43
C LYS A 108 6.35 17.62 20.14
N THR A 109 7.22 17.00 20.92
CA THR A 109 7.38 15.54 20.92
C THR A 109 6.54 14.90 22.03
N THR A 110 6.60 13.58 22.19
CA THR A 110 5.97 12.88 23.31
C THR A 110 7.00 12.06 24.06
N VAL A 111 6.72 11.76 25.34
CA VAL A 111 7.57 10.87 26.14
C VAL A 111 7.73 9.50 25.47
N GLY A 112 6.67 8.97 24.88
CA GLY A 112 6.74 7.73 24.12
C GLY A 112 7.59 7.81 22.85
N ARG A 113 7.61 8.96 22.15
CA ARG A 113 8.57 9.18 21.04
C ARG A 113 10.01 9.25 21.56
N ILE A 114 10.25 9.83 22.74
CA ILE A 114 11.59 9.80 23.37
C ILE A 114 12.02 8.35 23.63
N ILE A 115 11.13 7.51 24.17
CA ILE A 115 11.37 6.08 24.38
C ILE A 115 11.67 5.37 23.06
N PHE A 116 10.87 5.62 22.01
CA PHE A 116 11.11 5.04 20.69
C PHE A 116 12.46 5.46 20.11
N ASN A 117 12.85 6.72 20.25
CA ASN A 117 14.13 7.21 19.74
C ASN A 117 15.34 6.64 20.52
N SER A 118 15.15 6.16 21.74
CA SER A 118 16.23 5.53 22.52
C SER A 118 16.72 4.19 21.93
N ILE A 119 15.87 3.51 21.14
CA ILE A 119 16.24 2.23 20.50
C ILE A 119 16.83 2.41 19.10
N LEU A 120 16.68 3.59 18.50
CA LEU A 120 17.20 3.88 17.16
C LEU A 120 18.74 3.84 17.15
N PRO A 121 19.36 3.37 16.05
CA PRO A 121 20.80 3.50 15.86
C PRO A 121 21.22 4.98 15.88
N GLU A 122 22.41 5.28 16.42
CA GLU A 122 22.89 6.67 16.55
C GLU A 122 22.93 7.44 15.23
N ASP A 123 23.15 6.76 14.11
CA ASP A 123 23.26 7.39 12.79
C ASP A 123 21.88 7.78 12.22
N VAL A 124 20.79 7.22 12.74
CA VAL A 124 19.42 7.53 12.32
C VAL A 124 18.96 8.81 13.04
N GLY A 125 18.34 9.73 12.29
CA GLY A 125 17.81 10.98 12.83
C GLY A 125 16.66 10.75 13.83
N TYR A 126 16.36 11.76 14.63
CA TYR A 126 15.24 11.69 15.56
C TYR A 126 13.91 11.68 14.80
N VAL A 127 13.06 10.69 15.08
CA VAL A 127 11.75 10.52 14.47
C VAL A 127 10.69 11.15 15.37
N ASN A 128 9.97 12.16 14.86
CA ASN A 128 8.93 12.88 15.62
C ASN A 128 7.54 12.75 14.99
N ASP A 129 7.24 11.60 14.39
CA ASP A 129 5.97 11.33 13.72
C ASP A 129 5.17 10.27 14.48
N LEU A 130 3.91 10.10 14.07
CA LEU A 130 3.08 8.99 14.53
C LEU A 130 3.49 7.73 13.79
N ILE A 131 3.88 6.69 14.53
CA ILE A 131 4.50 5.50 13.97
C ILE A 131 3.44 4.48 13.58
N ASN A 132 3.00 4.52 12.33
CA ASN A 132 2.16 3.49 11.71
C ASN A 132 3.02 2.44 10.97
N LYS A 133 2.36 1.42 10.41
CA LYS A 133 3.04 0.34 9.65
C LYS A 133 3.94 0.88 8.52
N ASN A 134 3.47 1.85 7.76
CA ASN A 134 4.20 2.39 6.61
C ASN A 134 5.43 3.17 7.08
N GLU A 135 5.30 3.95 8.14
CA GLU A 135 6.39 4.72 8.71
C GLU A 135 7.45 3.81 9.33
N LEU A 136 7.05 2.71 9.98
CA LEU A 136 7.97 1.67 10.43
C LEU A 136 8.78 1.07 9.28
N THR A 137 8.15 0.75 8.15
CA THR A 137 8.86 0.23 6.97
C THR A 137 9.91 1.23 6.48
N LYS A 138 9.57 2.53 6.43
CA LYS A 138 10.52 3.58 6.03
C LYS A 138 11.68 3.72 7.01
N ILE A 139 11.40 3.71 8.32
CA ILE A 139 12.44 3.81 9.35
C ILE A 139 13.40 2.62 9.28
N VAL A 140 12.88 1.41 9.09
CA VAL A 140 13.71 0.20 8.91
C VAL A 140 14.53 0.29 7.63
N ASN A 141 13.95 0.77 6.53
CA ASN A 141 14.68 0.95 5.27
C ASN A 141 15.81 1.97 5.42
N ASN A 142 15.53 3.12 6.02
CA ASN A 142 16.51 4.16 6.27
C ASN A 142 17.62 3.68 7.21
N ALA A 143 17.28 2.91 8.25
CA ALA A 143 18.27 2.26 9.11
C ALA A 143 19.17 1.32 8.28
N TYR A 144 18.59 0.48 7.42
CA TYR A 144 19.38 -0.42 6.56
C TYR A 144 20.39 0.33 5.70
N LEU A 145 19.96 1.41 5.05
CA LEU A 145 20.79 2.22 4.15
C LEU A 145 21.92 2.95 4.89
N LEU A 146 21.64 3.52 6.06
CA LEU A 146 22.60 4.31 6.82
C LEU A 146 23.58 3.47 7.65
N VAL A 147 23.08 2.43 8.31
CA VAL A 147 23.85 1.66 9.30
C VAL A 147 24.22 0.25 8.85
N GLY A 148 23.69 -0.19 7.72
CA GLY A 148 23.92 -1.52 7.17
C GLY A 148 23.14 -2.62 7.90
N ASN A 149 23.34 -3.86 7.43
CA ASN A 149 22.54 -5.01 7.84
C ASN A 149 22.66 -5.34 9.34
N PHE A 150 23.89 -5.46 9.87
CA PHE A 150 24.12 -5.93 11.24
C PHE A 150 23.45 -5.05 12.32
N LYS A 151 23.66 -3.73 12.26
CA LYS A 151 23.04 -2.78 13.20
C LYS A 151 21.51 -2.75 13.03
N THR A 152 21.00 -2.91 11.81
CA THR A 152 19.57 -2.97 11.52
C THR A 152 18.90 -4.18 12.13
N VAL A 153 19.53 -5.36 12.08
CA VAL A 153 19.00 -6.58 12.73
C VAL A 153 18.91 -6.38 14.25
N LEU A 154 19.93 -5.79 14.88
CA LEU A 154 19.89 -5.47 16.31
C LEU A 154 18.78 -4.48 16.66
N PHE A 155 18.56 -3.48 15.79
CA PHE A 155 17.45 -2.54 15.92
C PHE A 155 16.09 -3.25 15.80
N LEU A 156 15.92 -4.15 14.85
CA LEU A 156 14.68 -4.93 14.66
C LEU A 156 14.32 -5.77 15.89
N ASP A 157 15.31 -6.38 16.56
CA ASP A 157 15.06 -7.12 17.80
C ASP A 157 14.61 -6.20 18.94
N ARG A 158 15.27 -5.04 19.12
CA ARG A 158 14.85 -4.04 20.12
C ARG A 158 13.45 -3.49 19.82
N LEU A 159 13.15 -3.26 18.55
CA LEU A 159 11.86 -2.76 18.08
C LEU A 159 10.74 -3.78 18.33
N LYS A 160 11.02 -5.08 18.10
CA LYS A 160 10.11 -6.18 18.43
C LYS A 160 9.80 -6.19 19.94
N ASP A 161 10.82 -6.13 20.79
CA ASP A 161 10.66 -6.17 22.24
C ASP A 161 9.90 -4.93 22.77
N LEU A 162 10.23 -3.74 22.25
CA LEU A 162 9.51 -2.51 22.57
C LEU A 162 8.05 -2.57 22.11
N GLY A 163 7.80 -3.01 20.89
CA GLY A 163 6.46 -3.13 20.32
C GLY A 163 5.56 -4.05 21.15
N PHE A 164 6.02 -5.27 21.45
CA PHE A 164 5.24 -6.19 22.30
C PHE A 164 5.07 -5.69 23.74
N GLY A 165 6.12 -5.09 24.31
CA GLY A 165 6.06 -4.51 25.65
C GLY A 165 5.00 -3.41 25.73
N MET A 166 4.98 -2.48 24.77
CA MET A 166 4.01 -1.39 24.74
C MET A 166 2.61 -1.84 24.35
N ALA A 167 2.46 -2.84 23.48
CA ALA A 167 1.17 -3.45 23.18
C ALA A 167 0.55 -4.12 24.42
N THR A 168 1.38 -4.73 25.28
CA THR A 168 0.93 -5.31 26.55
C THR A 168 0.49 -4.21 27.52
N VAL A 169 1.28 -3.13 27.63
CA VAL A 169 0.99 -1.99 28.51
C VAL A 169 -0.26 -1.21 28.05
N SER A 170 -0.50 -1.12 26.74
CA SER A 170 -1.66 -0.39 26.22
C SER A 170 -2.99 -1.01 26.66
N GLY A 171 -3.01 -2.31 26.99
CA GLY A 171 -4.21 -3.01 27.43
C GLY A 171 -5.34 -2.95 26.40
N THR A 172 -5.00 -2.81 25.11
CA THR A 172 -5.97 -2.62 24.05
C THR A 172 -6.85 -3.86 23.94
N SER A 173 -8.17 -3.67 24.04
CA SER A 173 -9.18 -4.72 23.90
C SER A 173 -10.25 -4.26 22.95
N ILE A 174 -10.96 -5.20 22.32
CA ILE A 174 -12.13 -4.91 21.50
C ILE A 174 -13.39 -5.33 22.23
N ALA A 175 -14.30 -4.38 22.47
CA ALA A 175 -15.63 -4.65 22.98
C ALA A 175 -16.72 -4.14 22.03
N ILE A 176 -17.94 -4.66 22.17
CA ILE A 176 -19.11 -4.20 21.42
C ILE A 176 -19.37 -2.70 21.64
N SER A 177 -18.99 -2.17 22.82
CA SER A 177 -19.07 -0.75 23.15
C SER A 177 -18.12 0.14 22.35
N ASP A 178 -16.97 -0.39 21.90
CA ASP A 178 -15.98 0.38 21.16
C ASP A 178 -16.35 0.52 19.67
N VAL A 179 -17.24 -0.34 19.18
CA VAL A 179 -17.78 -0.30 17.80
C VAL A 179 -18.93 0.71 17.75
N LEU A 180 -18.63 1.99 17.47
CA LEU A 180 -19.62 3.06 17.45
C LEU A 180 -20.38 3.12 16.12
N ILE A 181 -21.72 3.15 16.21
CA ILE A 181 -22.59 3.38 15.04
C ILE A 181 -22.75 4.91 14.92
N PRO A 182 -22.48 5.51 13.76
CA PRO A 182 -22.56 6.96 13.60
C PRO A 182 -24.03 7.40 13.66
N SER A 183 -24.30 8.49 14.39
CA SER A 183 -25.66 9.04 14.53
C SER A 183 -26.26 9.48 13.20
N MET A 184 -25.41 9.94 12.27
CA MET A 184 -25.79 10.38 10.92
C MET A 184 -26.20 9.23 9.97
N LYS A 185 -26.06 7.96 10.38
CA LYS A 185 -26.33 6.80 9.52
C LYS A 185 -27.72 6.83 8.89
N ASP A 186 -28.75 7.04 9.70
CA ASP A 186 -30.14 7.01 9.24
C ASP A 186 -30.43 8.14 8.25
N ASP A 187 -29.77 9.29 8.41
CA ASP A 187 -29.92 10.43 7.51
C ASP A 187 -29.26 10.17 6.16
N ILE A 188 -28.06 9.56 6.15
CA ILE A 188 -27.38 9.13 4.91
C ILE A 188 -28.24 8.11 4.17
N LEU A 189 -28.80 7.12 4.87
CA LEU A 189 -29.65 6.09 4.27
C LEU A 189 -30.95 6.66 3.71
N LYS A 190 -31.61 7.59 4.43
CA LYS A 190 -32.83 8.26 3.93
C LYS A 190 -32.54 9.10 2.69
N LYS A 191 -31.42 9.84 2.68
CA LYS A 191 -31.01 10.64 1.52
C LYS A 191 -30.81 9.75 0.29
N ALA A 192 -30.04 8.67 0.42
CA ALA A 192 -29.80 7.71 -0.65
C ALA A 192 -31.11 7.06 -1.13
N GLN A 193 -32.00 6.66 -0.21
CA GLN A 193 -33.28 6.06 -0.56
C GLN A 193 -34.18 7.03 -1.35
N ASN A 194 -34.25 8.30 -0.95
CA ASN A 194 -35.01 9.32 -1.66
C ASN A 194 -34.48 9.54 -3.10
N GLU A 195 -33.16 9.58 -3.28
CA GLU A 195 -32.54 9.68 -4.60
C GLU A 195 -32.87 8.45 -5.48
N VAL A 196 -32.83 7.25 -4.91
CA VAL A 196 -33.22 6.01 -5.61
C VAL A 196 -34.70 6.05 -6.02
N ASP A 197 -35.58 6.57 -5.18
CA ASP A 197 -37.02 6.65 -5.47
C ASP A 197 -37.34 7.70 -6.55
N ASP A 198 -36.58 8.80 -6.63
CA ASP A 198 -36.64 9.74 -7.77
C ASP A 198 -36.20 9.07 -9.09
N ILE A 199 -35.10 8.30 -9.06
CA ILE A 199 -34.64 7.53 -10.23
C ILE A 199 -35.68 6.49 -10.67
N LYS A 200 -36.34 5.80 -9.72
CA LYS A 200 -37.45 4.89 -10.03
C LYS A 200 -38.64 5.63 -10.65
N SER A 201 -39.02 6.80 -10.10
CA SER A 201 -40.11 7.59 -10.68
C SER A 201 -39.80 8.05 -12.11
N LYS A 202 -38.55 8.45 -12.38
CA LYS A 202 -38.07 8.80 -13.74
C LYS A 202 -38.12 7.60 -14.69
N PHE A 203 -37.78 6.41 -14.19
CA PHE A 203 -37.90 5.16 -14.95
C PHE A 203 -39.37 4.81 -15.26
N ASP A 204 -40.27 4.92 -14.29
CA ASP A 204 -41.71 4.65 -14.47
C ASP A 204 -42.34 5.61 -15.50
N ARG A 205 -41.83 6.86 -15.57
CA ARG A 205 -42.19 7.85 -16.60
C ARG A 205 -41.51 7.61 -17.96
N HIS A 206 -40.78 6.51 -18.11
CA HIS A 206 -40.06 6.12 -19.33
C HIS A 206 -38.99 7.14 -19.78
N ILE A 207 -38.43 7.90 -18.84
CA ILE A 207 -37.34 8.88 -19.11
C ILE A 207 -35.98 8.16 -19.18
N LEU A 208 -35.81 7.11 -18.37
CA LEU A 208 -34.56 6.34 -18.25
C LEU A 208 -34.73 4.94 -18.81
N THR A 209 -33.66 4.39 -19.38
CA THR A 209 -33.60 2.96 -19.71
C THR A 209 -33.30 2.11 -18.46
N ASP A 210 -33.60 0.81 -18.48
CA ASP A 210 -33.36 -0.07 -17.32
C ASP A 210 -31.88 -0.20 -16.97
N GLY A 211 -30.99 -0.20 -17.98
CA GLY A 211 -29.55 -0.20 -17.76
C GLY A 211 -29.05 1.09 -17.09
N GLU A 212 -29.56 2.26 -17.51
CA GLU A 212 -29.22 3.55 -16.90
C GLU A 212 -29.76 3.65 -15.47
N ARG A 213 -31.01 3.20 -15.24
CA ARG A 213 -31.60 3.09 -13.90
C ARG A 213 -30.73 2.23 -13.00
N TYR A 214 -30.38 1.02 -13.45
CA TYR A 214 -29.56 0.07 -12.69
C TYR A 214 -28.20 0.66 -12.32
N ASN A 215 -27.50 1.27 -13.28
CA ASN A 215 -26.20 1.88 -13.04
C ASN A 215 -26.29 3.06 -12.06
N LYS A 216 -27.29 3.94 -12.20
CA LYS A 216 -27.51 5.08 -11.30
C LYS A 216 -27.84 4.64 -9.87
N VAL A 217 -28.67 3.60 -9.71
CA VAL A 217 -29.00 3.06 -8.37
C VAL A 217 -27.74 2.51 -7.69
N ILE A 218 -26.90 1.78 -8.41
CA ILE A 218 -25.64 1.26 -7.87
C ILE A 218 -24.71 2.41 -7.45
N ASP A 219 -24.63 3.45 -8.27
CA ASP A 219 -23.76 4.60 -8.02
C ASP A 219 -24.16 5.35 -6.75
N ILE A 220 -25.46 5.63 -6.58
CA ILE A 220 -26.02 6.26 -5.36
C ILE A 220 -25.65 5.44 -4.12
N TRP A 221 -25.84 4.11 -4.16
CA TRP A 221 -25.50 3.26 -3.03
C TRP A 221 -24.00 3.15 -2.78
N THR A 222 -23.17 3.24 -3.83
CA THR A 222 -21.71 3.26 -3.70
C THR A 222 -21.24 4.54 -3.01
N HIS A 223 -21.80 5.69 -3.40
CA HIS A 223 -21.57 6.97 -2.73
C HIS A 223 -22.01 6.93 -1.27
N ALA A 224 -23.24 6.50 -0.99
CA ALA A 224 -23.75 6.39 0.38
C ALA A 224 -22.89 5.46 1.26
N THR A 225 -22.39 4.37 0.69
CA THR A 225 -21.48 3.44 1.39
C THR A 225 -20.14 4.09 1.71
N THR A 226 -19.61 4.93 0.82
CA THR A 226 -18.34 5.65 1.00
C THR A 226 -18.49 6.76 2.04
N ASP A 227 -19.55 7.57 1.94
CA ASP A 227 -19.87 8.63 2.89
C ASP A 227 -20.10 8.09 4.30
N MET A 228 -20.70 6.90 4.41
CA MET A 228 -20.86 6.23 5.69
C MET A 228 -19.53 5.77 6.28
N ALA A 229 -18.61 5.28 5.44
CA ALA A 229 -17.28 4.83 5.88
C ALA A 229 -16.43 5.98 6.42
N THR A 230 -16.47 7.15 5.76
CA THR A 230 -15.75 8.35 6.20
C THR A 230 -16.33 8.88 7.51
N THR A 231 -17.65 9.10 7.56
CA THR A 231 -18.34 9.57 8.77
C THR A 231 -18.09 8.66 9.98
N MET A 232 -18.02 7.35 9.74
CA MET A 232 -17.67 6.37 10.77
C MET A 232 -16.25 6.54 11.31
N MET A 233 -15.28 6.71 10.42
CA MET A 233 -13.88 6.87 10.84
C MET A 233 -13.69 8.16 11.60
N ASP A 234 -14.30 9.25 11.17
CA ASP A 234 -14.24 10.54 11.86
C ASP A 234 -14.82 10.42 13.28
N ALA A 235 -15.99 9.76 13.43
CA ALA A 235 -16.59 9.53 14.74
C ALA A 235 -15.73 8.66 15.67
N LEU A 236 -15.00 7.67 15.12
CA LEU A 236 -14.08 6.82 15.86
C LEU A 236 -12.77 7.54 16.21
N GLU A 237 -12.33 8.48 15.37
CA GLU A 237 -11.15 9.32 15.61
C GLU A 237 -11.41 10.33 16.74
N GLU A 238 -12.60 10.91 16.81
CA GLU A 238 -12.97 11.83 17.89
C GLU A 238 -13.13 11.11 19.24
N ASP A 239 -13.58 9.85 19.23
CA ASP A 239 -13.80 9.07 20.45
C ASP A 239 -12.50 8.88 21.25
N ARG A 240 -12.53 9.30 22.51
CA ARG A 240 -11.38 9.26 23.43
C ARG A 240 -10.12 9.91 22.84
N GLN A 241 -10.24 10.93 21.99
CA GLN A 241 -9.11 11.56 21.26
C GLN A 241 -8.36 10.55 20.35
N GLY A 242 -9.12 9.60 19.80
CA GLY A 242 -8.71 8.50 18.93
C GLY A 242 -7.88 7.43 19.64
N PHE A 243 -8.02 7.34 20.96
CA PHE A 243 -7.62 6.15 21.73
C PHE A 243 -8.72 5.07 21.72
N ASN A 244 -9.69 5.16 20.82
CA ASN A 244 -10.61 4.06 20.56
C ASN A 244 -9.82 2.85 20.00
N PRO A 245 -9.93 1.65 20.61
CA PRO A 245 -9.20 0.46 20.17
C PRO A 245 -9.40 0.09 18.69
N VAL A 246 -10.63 0.18 18.19
CA VAL A 246 -10.97 -0.17 16.80
C VAL A 246 -10.33 0.81 15.84
N PHE A 247 -10.35 2.11 16.19
CA PHE A 247 -9.66 3.15 15.42
C PHE A 247 -8.15 2.91 15.39
N MET A 248 -7.52 2.73 16.56
CA MET A 248 -6.08 2.53 16.65
C MET A 248 -5.60 1.31 15.84
N MET A 249 -6.34 0.21 15.83
CA MET A 249 -5.98 -0.98 15.06
C MET A 249 -5.96 -0.72 13.55
N ALA A 250 -6.95 0.01 13.03
CA ALA A 250 -7.05 0.31 11.61
C ALA A 250 -6.12 1.44 11.17
N ASP A 251 -6.06 2.55 11.90
CA ASP A 251 -5.20 3.69 11.55
C ASP A 251 -3.71 3.36 11.66
N SER A 252 -3.33 2.54 12.64
CA SER A 252 -1.95 2.03 12.73
C SER A 252 -1.56 1.12 11.57
N GLY A 253 -2.53 0.55 10.85
CA GLY A 253 -2.30 -0.49 9.85
C GLY A 253 -1.90 -1.84 10.46
N ALA A 254 -2.09 -2.02 11.78
CA ALA A 254 -1.83 -3.29 12.46
C ALA A 254 -2.79 -4.37 12.02
N ARG A 255 -4.11 -4.07 12.04
CA ARG A 255 -5.18 -4.97 11.58
C ARG A 255 -6.47 -4.17 11.38
N GLY A 256 -7.19 -4.47 10.31
CA GLY A 256 -8.43 -3.75 9.99
C GLY A 256 -8.25 -2.81 8.81
N SER A 257 -9.25 -2.76 7.94
CA SER A 257 -9.39 -1.72 6.92
C SER A 257 -10.65 -0.90 7.17
N GLN A 258 -10.75 0.28 6.55
CA GLN A 258 -11.98 1.08 6.53
C GLN A 258 -13.20 0.24 6.11
N ASP A 259 -13.06 -0.60 5.10
CA ASP A 259 -14.15 -1.48 4.65
C ASP A 259 -14.57 -2.52 5.69
N GLN A 260 -13.65 -3.04 6.48
CA GLN A 260 -13.96 -3.99 7.55
C GLN A 260 -14.68 -3.30 8.72
N ILE A 261 -14.23 -2.11 9.11
CA ILE A 261 -14.88 -1.31 10.16
C ILE A 261 -16.29 -0.87 9.71
N LYS A 262 -16.43 -0.45 8.46
CA LYS A 262 -17.71 -0.13 7.84
C LYS A 262 -18.72 -1.26 7.96
N GLN A 263 -18.29 -2.50 7.72
CA GLN A 263 -19.17 -3.68 7.87
C GLN A 263 -19.55 -3.95 9.34
N LEU A 264 -18.71 -3.57 10.31
CA LEU A 264 -18.98 -3.77 11.73
C LEU A 264 -20.04 -2.82 12.28
N ALA A 265 -19.96 -1.51 11.99
CA ALA A 265 -20.87 -0.51 12.58
C ALA A 265 -21.58 0.42 11.59
N GLY A 266 -21.26 0.39 10.30
CA GLY A 266 -21.87 1.25 9.29
C GLY A 266 -22.98 0.51 8.59
N MET A 267 -22.64 -0.07 7.45
CA MET A 267 -23.48 -0.95 6.65
C MET A 267 -22.61 -1.96 5.91
N ARG A 268 -23.20 -3.08 5.50
CA ARG A 268 -22.47 -4.08 4.71
C ARG A 268 -22.38 -3.70 3.23
N GLY A 269 -23.35 -2.94 2.70
CA GLY A 269 -23.30 -2.37 1.34
C GLY A 269 -23.74 -3.32 0.24
N LEU A 270 -23.28 -3.03 -0.99
CA LEU A 270 -23.65 -3.77 -2.20
C LEU A 270 -22.90 -5.09 -2.34
N MET A 271 -23.61 -6.14 -2.76
CA MET A 271 -23.06 -7.49 -2.92
C MET A 271 -22.97 -7.93 -4.38
N ALA A 272 -21.92 -8.67 -4.73
CA ALA A 272 -21.75 -9.23 -6.07
C ALA A 272 -22.60 -10.50 -6.29
N LYS A 273 -23.23 -10.61 -7.46
CA LYS A 273 -23.91 -11.83 -7.90
C LYS A 273 -22.90 -12.90 -8.38
N PRO A 274 -23.23 -14.18 -8.22
CA PRO A 274 -22.37 -15.27 -8.67
C PRO A 274 -22.45 -15.56 -10.17
N GLN A 275 -23.42 -15.01 -10.92
CA GLN A 275 -23.62 -15.33 -12.33
C GLN A 275 -22.51 -14.76 -13.23
N LYS A 276 -21.95 -15.63 -14.08
CA LYS A 276 -21.32 -15.22 -15.34
C LYS A 276 -22.44 -15.10 -16.37
N SER A 277 -22.93 -13.89 -16.63
CA SER A 277 -23.85 -13.71 -17.76
C SER A 277 -23.13 -14.16 -19.04
N MET A 278 -23.83 -14.90 -19.90
CA MET A 278 -23.34 -15.40 -21.19
C MET A 278 -22.90 -14.26 -22.14
N LYS A 279 -23.19 -13.01 -21.78
CA LYS A 279 -22.79 -11.76 -22.45
C LYS A 279 -21.54 -11.07 -21.86
N GLY A 280 -20.69 -11.78 -21.11
CA GLY A 280 -19.31 -11.35 -20.83
C GLY A 280 -19.12 -10.28 -19.73
N GLY A 281 -20.18 -9.85 -19.03
CA GLY A 281 -20.04 -9.01 -17.84
C GLY A 281 -19.60 -9.82 -16.62
N VAL A 282 -18.40 -9.56 -16.12
CA VAL A 282 -17.92 -10.11 -14.83
C VAL A 282 -18.57 -9.30 -13.70
N GLY A 283 -19.39 -9.95 -12.87
CA GLY A 283 -19.79 -9.42 -11.56
C GLY A 283 -20.95 -8.42 -11.57
N GLU A 284 -22.13 -8.83 -12.04
CA GLU A 284 -23.35 -8.05 -11.78
C GLU A 284 -23.55 -7.84 -10.28
N ILE A 285 -23.92 -6.63 -9.88
CA ILE A 285 -24.16 -6.24 -8.49
C ILE A 285 -25.65 -6.39 -8.18
N ILE A 286 -25.99 -6.80 -6.96
CA ILE A 286 -27.36 -6.82 -6.48
C ILE A 286 -27.77 -5.37 -6.16
N GLU A 287 -28.83 -4.89 -6.80
CA GLU A 287 -29.31 -3.50 -6.66
C GLU A 287 -29.86 -3.15 -5.26
N SER A 288 -30.23 -4.17 -4.48
CA SER A 288 -30.66 -4.03 -3.08
C SER A 288 -29.45 -4.18 -2.15
N PRO A 289 -28.98 -3.09 -1.51
CA PRO A 289 -27.86 -3.15 -0.57
C PRO A 289 -28.28 -3.77 0.76
N ILE A 290 -27.29 -4.19 1.54
CA ILE A 290 -27.49 -4.57 2.95
C ILE A 290 -27.21 -3.33 3.81
N THR A 291 -28.25 -2.75 4.38
CA THR A 291 -28.17 -1.52 5.20
C THR A 291 -27.79 -1.80 6.65
N SER A 292 -28.07 -3.02 7.14
CA SER A 292 -27.65 -3.48 8.45
C SER A 292 -26.13 -3.71 8.52
N ASN A 293 -25.61 -3.66 9.75
CA ASN A 293 -24.22 -3.97 10.07
C ASN A 293 -24.13 -5.17 11.04
N PHE A 294 -22.91 -5.64 11.33
CA PHE A 294 -22.74 -6.80 12.22
C PHE A 294 -23.10 -6.52 13.69
N LYS A 295 -23.00 -5.27 14.15
CA LYS A 295 -23.40 -4.90 15.50
C LYS A 295 -24.93 -4.91 15.70
N GLU A 296 -25.68 -4.50 14.70
CA GLU A 296 -27.15 -4.52 14.67
C GLU A 296 -27.70 -5.93 14.37
N GLY A 297 -26.93 -6.72 13.64
CA GLY A 297 -27.34 -8.04 13.15
C GLY A 297 -27.97 -7.95 11.75
N LEU A 298 -27.93 -9.08 11.03
CA LEU A 298 -28.48 -9.19 9.67
C LEU A 298 -29.82 -9.93 9.70
N SER A 299 -30.76 -9.50 8.88
CA SER A 299 -31.97 -10.29 8.62
C SER A 299 -31.63 -11.58 7.86
N VAL A 300 -32.54 -12.55 7.88
CA VAL A 300 -32.36 -13.84 7.15
C VAL A 300 -32.10 -13.59 5.66
N PHE A 301 -32.79 -12.62 5.06
CA PHE A 301 -32.64 -12.29 3.64
C PHE A 301 -31.28 -11.65 3.34
N GLU A 302 -30.86 -10.67 4.14
CA GLU A 302 -29.54 -10.02 3.98
C GLU A 302 -28.39 -11.01 4.20
N TYR A 303 -28.53 -11.88 5.22
CA TYR A 303 -27.57 -12.95 5.46
C TYR A 303 -27.48 -13.89 4.26
N PHE A 304 -28.62 -14.35 3.73
CA PHE A 304 -28.68 -15.21 2.56
C PHE A 304 -28.03 -14.57 1.32
N ILE A 305 -28.30 -13.29 1.06
CA ILE A 305 -27.62 -12.55 -0.02
C ILE A 305 -26.10 -12.55 0.19
N SER A 306 -25.64 -12.25 1.41
CA SER A 306 -24.21 -12.22 1.73
C SER A 306 -23.51 -13.58 1.52
N THR A 307 -24.22 -14.70 1.64
CA THR A 307 -23.59 -16.03 1.45
C THR A 307 -23.13 -16.28 0.02
N HIS A 308 -23.78 -15.68 -0.98
CA HIS A 308 -23.44 -15.91 -2.40
C HIS A 308 -22.05 -15.37 -2.73
N GLY A 309 -21.77 -14.13 -2.32
CA GLY A 309 -20.46 -13.50 -2.46
C GLY A 309 -19.38 -14.27 -1.71
N ALA A 310 -19.60 -14.52 -0.41
CA ALA A 310 -18.64 -15.24 0.43
C ALA A 310 -18.27 -16.63 -0.13
N ARG A 311 -19.26 -17.41 -0.59
CA ARG A 311 -19.02 -18.73 -1.18
C ARG A 311 -18.23 -18.66 -2.48
N LYS A 312 -18.50 -17.66 -3.33
CA LYS A 312 -17.74 -17.44 -4.56
C LYS A 312 -16.29 -17.07 -4.25
N GLY A 313 -16.06 -16.15 -3.31
CA GLY A 313 -14.71 -15.76 -2.87
C GLY A 313 -13.91 -16.96 -2.37
N LEU A 314 -14.51 -17.79 -1.52
CA LEU A 314 -13.93 -19.05 -1.03
C LEU A 314 -13.57 -20.02 -2.17
N ALA A 315 -14.50 -20.25 -3.11
CA ALA A 315 -14.29 -21.16 -4.23
C ALA A 315 -13.21 -20.65 -5.20
N ASP A 316 -13.23 -19.35 -5.52
CA ASP A 316 -12.23 -18.71 -6.38
C ASP A 316 -10.84 -18.77 -5.75
N THR A 317 -10.73 -18.59 -4.43
CA THR A 317 -9.47 -18.69 -3.69
C THR A 317 -8.89 -20.11 -3.82
N ALA A 318 -9.71 -21.14 -3.61
CA ALA A 318 -9.27 -22.52 -3.73
C ALA A 318 -8.85 -22.90 -5.17
N LEU A 319 -9.58 -22.42 -6.18
CA LEU A 319 -9.32 -22.76 -7.59
C LEU A 319 -8.13 -21.96 -8.18
N LYS A 320 -8.11 -20.64 -8.00
CA LYS A 320 -7.11 -19.76 -8.64
C LYS A 320 -5.72 -19.88 -8.04
N THR A 321 -5.59 -20.37 -6.81
CA THR A 321 -4.28 -20.64 -6.19
C THR A 321 -3.48 -21.67 -7.01
N ALA A 322 -4.14 -22.70 -7.53
CA ALA A 322 -3.49 -23.69 -8.38
C ALA A 322 -2.97 -23.08 -9.70
N ASP A 323 -3.74 -22.19 -10.31
CA ASP A 323 -3.36 -21.51 -11.56
C ASP A 323 -2.14 -20.59 -11.36
N ALA A 324 -2.09 -19.84 -10.26
CA ALA A 324 -0.96 -18.98 -9.93
C ALA A 324 0.32 -19.78 -9.66
N GLY A 325 0.21 -20.90 -8.93
CA GLY A 325 1.33 -21.83 -8.74
C GLY A 325 1.81 -22.45 -10.05
N TYR A 326 0.89 -22.80 -10.94
CA TYR A 326 1.21 -23.32 -12.27
C TYR A 326 1.93 -22.30 -13.16
N LEU A 327 1.50 -21.03 -13.12
CA LEU A 327 2.18 -19.93 -13.82
C LEU A 327 3.62 -19.78 -13.30
N THR A 328 3.80 -19.76 -11.99
CA THR A 328 5.14 -19.67 -11.36
C THR A 328 6.05 -20.79 -11.82
N ARG A 329 5.55 -22.04 -11.85
CA ARG A 329 6.31 -23.19 -12.35
C ARG A 329 6.74 -23.00 -13.80
N ARG A 330 5.83 -22.54 -14.68
CA ARG A 330 6.17 -22.25 -16.09
C ARG A 330 7.20 -21.12 -16.23
N LEU A 331 7.11 -20.07 -15.42
CA LEU A 331 8.08 -18.98 -15.42
C LEU A 331 9.48 -19.49 -15.03
N VAL A 332 9.57 -20.35 -14.02
CA VAL A 332 10.83 -20.99 -13.61
C VAL A 332 11.37 -21.89 -14.72
N ASP A 333 10.53 -22.74 -15.32
CA ASP A 333 10.93 -23.65 -16.41
C ASP A 333 11.58 -22.89 -17.58
N VAL A 334 11.10 -21.68 -17.90
CA VAL A 334 11.64 -20.84 -18.98
C VAL A 334 12.87 -20.04 -18.55
N ALA A 335 12.92 -19.58 -17.30
CA ALA A 335 13.93 -18.65 -16.83
C ALA A 335 15.13 -19.30 -16.12
N GLN A 336 15.10 -20.60 -15.81
CA GLN A 336 16.12 -21.27 -15.00
C GLN A 336 17.56 -21.12 -15.54
N ASP A 337 17.75 -21.06 -16.86
CA ASP A 337 19.08 -20.96 -17.49
C ASP A 337 19.67 -19.53 -17.47
N VAL A 338 18.90 -18.54 -16.99
CA VAL A 338 19.36 -17.15 -16.93
C VAL A 338 20.14 -16.91 -15.63
N VAL A 339 21.46 -17.04 -15.74
CA VAL A 339 22.45 -16.83 -14.66
C VAL A 339 23.42 -15.71 -15.04
N THR A 340 23.95 -14.99 -14.05
CA THR A 340 25.00 -13.99 -14.27
C THR A 340 26.36 -14.67 -14.46
N TYR A 341 26.92 -14.63 -15.67
CA TYR A 341 28.21 -15.30 -15.96
C TYR A 341 29.40 -14.35 -16.06
N ILE A 342 29.16 -13.09 -16.41
CA ILE A 342 30.19 -12.08 -16.65
C ILE A 342 29.79 -10.75 -16.03
N THR A 343 30.76 -9.89 -15.74
CA THR A 343 30.49 -8.57 -15.14
C THR A 343 29.93 -7.58 -16.17
N ASP A 344 30.53 -7.53 -17.37
CA ASP A 344 30.19 -6.58 -18.43
C ASP A 344 30.24 -7.26 -19.80
N CYS A 345 29.18 -7.16 -20.59
CA CYS A 345 29.17 -7.66 -21.97
C CYS A 345 29.68 -6.63 -22.99
N GLY A 346 29.91 -5.38 -22.59
CA GLY A 346 30.37 -4.31 -23.47
C GLY A 346 29.30 -3.72 -24.38
N THR A 347 28.03 -4.13 -24.25
CA THR A 347 26.94 -3.63 -25.10
C THR A 347 26.82 -2.11 -25.03
N ILE A 348 26.68 -1.50 -26.20
CA ILE A 348 26.32 -0.09 -26.37
C ILE A 348 24.81 0.10 -26.52
N ASN A 349 24.05 -1.00 -26.54
CA ASN A 349 22.60 -0.99 -26.69
C ASN A 349 21.93 -0.95 -25.32
N GLY A 350 20.94 -0.08 -25.18
CA GLY A 350 20.15 0.08 -23.97
C GLY A 350 18.68 0.36 -24.29
N ILE A 351 17.88 0.46 -23.24
CA ILE A 351 16.48 0.87 -23.34
C ILE A 351 16.34 2.29 -22.82
N VAL A 352 15.40 3.05 -23.40
CA VAL A 352 15.01 4.37 -22.91
C VAL A 352 13.94 4.16 -21.85
N LEU A 353 14.19 4.65 -20.63
CA LEU A 353 13.17 4.72 -19.58
C LEU A 353 12.71 6.16 -19.41
N ALA A 354 11.42 6.29 -19.09
CA ALA A 354 10.74 7.53 -18.75
C ALA A 354 9.78 7.24 -17.58
N ASP A 355 9.17 8.28 -17.01
CA ASP A 355 8.03 8.11 -16.11
C ASP A 355 6.97 7.18 -16.72
N LEU A 356 6.41 6.27 -15.92
CA LEU A 356 5.24 5.51 -16.33
C LEU A 356 3.99 6.34 -16.04
N LYS A 357 3.31 6.80 -17.09
CA LYS A 357 2.11 7.63 -16.99
C LYS A 357 0.89 6.90 -17.56
N ASP A 358 -0.24 6.99 -16.89
CA ASP A 358 -1.56 6.63 -17.42
C ASP A 358 -2.40 7.90 -17.50
N GLY A 359 -2.58 8.40 -18.73
CA GLY A 359 -3.03 9.76 -18.98
C GLY A 359 -2.11 10.79 -18.32
N ASP A 360 -2.69 11.59 -17.41
CA ASP A 360 -1.98 12.63 -16.66
C ASP A 360 -1.48 12.16 -15.28
N MET A 361 -1.77 10.92 -14.88
CA MET A 361 -1.33 10.36 -13.60
C MET A 361 0.00 9.66 -13.78
N VAL A 362 1.04 10.12 -13.08
CA VAL A 362 2.30 9.38 -12.96
C VAL A 362 2.04 8.19 -12.05
N ILE A 363 2.08 6.98 -12.61
CA ILE A 363 1.96 5.72 -11.86
C ILE A 363 3.28 5.45 -11.14
N GLU A 364 4.40 5.57 -11.86
CA GLU A 364 5.73 5.28 -11.33
C GLU A 364 6.73 6.33 -11.83
N PRO A 365 7.39 7.06 -10.92
CA PRO A 365 8.35 8.10 -11.29
C PRO A 365 9.64 7.49 -11.84
N LEU A 366 10.36 8.28 -12.64
CA LEU A 366 11.62 7.84 -13.24
C LEU A 366 12.65 7.40 -12.19
N SER A 367 12.73 8.08 -11.03
CA SER A 367 13.67 7.77 -9.94
C SER A 367 13.57 6.31 -9.48
N ASP A 368 12.36 5.82 -9.28
CA ASP A 368 12.12 4.46 -8.78
C ASP A 368 12.46 3.42 -9.85
N ARG A 369 12.15 3.73 -11.12
CA ARG A 369 12.40 2.83 -12.27
C ARG A 369 13.88 2.64 -12.58
N ILE A 370 14.70 3.65 -12.32
CA ILE A 370 16.14 3.63 -12.62
C ILE A 370 17.00 3.15 -11.45
N LEU A 371 16.43 3.05 -10.25
CA LEU A 371 17.14 2.63 -9.05
C LEU A 371 17.84 1.27 -9.26
N GLY A 372 19.14 1.23 -8.94
CA GLY A 372 19.96 0.04 -9.08
C GLY A 372 20.26 -0.39 -10.52
N ARG A 373 19.85 0.38 -11.54
CA ARG A 373 20.18 0.11 -12.94
C ARG A 373 21.51 0.76 -13.33
N THR A 374 22.13 0.23 -14.39
CA THR A 374 23.37 0.80 -14.93
C THR A 374 23.05 1.80 -16.03
N ILE A 375 23.52 3.03 -15.88
CA ILE A 375 23.34 4.07 -16.91
C ILE A 375 24.21 3.77 -18.13
N LEU A 376 23.70 4.05 -19.33
CA LEU A 376 24.44 3.84 -20.57
C LEU A 376 25.28 5.06 -20.95
N ASP A 377 24.72 6.26 -20.80
CA ASP A 377 25.36 7.53 -21.15
C ASP A 377 25.78 8.32 -19.92
N ASP A 378 26.69 9.29 -20.12
CA ASP A 378 27.02 10.26 -19.09
C ASP A 378 25.81 11.16 -18.81
N PHE A 379 25.44 11.28 -17.55
CA PHE A 379 24.42 12.19 -17.08
C PHE A 379 25.06 13.54 -16.71
N ILE A 380 24.76 14.57 -17.50
CA ILE A 380 25.36 15.91 -17.37
C ILE A 380 24.30 16.91 -16.96
N VAL A 381 24.51 17.58 -15.83
CA VAL A 381 23.65 18.68 -15.36
C VAL A 381 24.51 19.93 -15.26
N LYS A 382 24.09 21.03 -15.91
CA LYS A 382 24.79 22.33 -15.89
C LYS A 382 26.29 22.26 -16.28
N GLY A 383 26.66 21.30 -17.13
CA GLY A 383 28.03 21.14 -17.63
C GLY A 383 28.94 20.24 -16.77
N GLU A 384 28.45 19.71 -15.65
CA GLU A 384 29.17 18.73 -14.82
C GLU A 384 28.59 17.32 -15.00
N VAL A 385 29.46 16.31 -15.14
CA VAL A 385 29.07 14.90 -15.20
C VAL A 385 28.76 14.42 -13.78
N ILE A 386 27.47 14.26 -13.48
CA ILE A 386 27.01 13.77 -12.16
C ILE A 386 27.11 12.25 -12.09
N VAL A 387 26.71 11.56 -13.16
CA VAL A 387 26.73 10.11 -13.24
C VAL A 387 27.47 9.69 -14.50
N LYS A 388 28.56 8.93 -14.36
CA LYS A 388 29.34 8.44 -15.49
C LYS A 388 28.65 7.25 -16.16
N ALA A 389 28.79 7.13 -17.47
CA ALA A 389 28.42 6.00 -18.28
C ALA A 389 28.96 4.69 -17.67
N GLY A 390 28.09 3.68 -17.60
CA GLY A 390 28.44 2.36 -17.06
C GLY A 390 28.52 2.28 -15.53
N SER A 391 28.17 3.34 -14.81
CA SER A 391 28.00 3.30 -13.35
C SER A 391 26.58 2.89 -12.96
N VAL A 392 26.47 2.22 -11.81
CA VAL A 392 25.16 1.85 -11.25
C VAL A 392 24.58 3.05 -10.52
N ILE A 393 23.29 3.26 -10.72
CA ILE A 393 22.53 4.36 -10.12
C ILE A 393 22.17 3.97 -8.69
N SER A 394 22.73 4.71 -7.73
CA SER A 394 22.35 4.64 -6.31
C SER A 394 21.12 5.51 -6.04
N GLU A 395 20.50 5.35 -4.87
CA GLU A 395 19.30 6.09 -4.47
C GLU A 395 19.50 7.61 -4.52
N GLU A 396 20.57 8.13 -3.91
CA GLU A 396 20.91 9.56 -3.97
C GLU A 396 21.04 10.08 -5.42
N LYS A 397 21.57 9.26 -6.32
CA LYS A 397 21.71 9.62 -7.74
C LYS A 397 20.39 9.53 -8.48
N ALA A 398 19.53 8.57 -8.13
CA ALA A 398 18.21 8.41 -8.72
C ALA A 398 17.31 9.60 -8.37
N GLU A 399 17.33 10.05 -7.11
CA GLU A 399 16.62 11.24 -6.67
C GLU A 399 17.12 12.48 -7.41
N LEU A 400 18.45 12.67 -7.50
CA LEU A 400 19.02 13.81 -8.21
C LEU A 400 18.65 13.82 -9.70
N ILE A 401 18.65 12.65 -10.37
CA ILE A 401 18.16 12.52 -11.75
C ILE A 401 16.68 12.89 -11.84
N GLY A 402 15.84 12.45 -10.90
CA GLY A 402 14.42 12.81 -10.86
C GLY A 402 14.20 14.31 -10.68
N GLU A 403 14.92 14.95 -9.76
CA GLU A 403 14.80 16.40 -9.47
C GLU A 403 15.33 17.29 -10.61
N SER A 404 16.24 16.78 -11.43
CA SER A 404 16.81 17.52 -12.56
C SER A 404 15.80 17.82 -13.68
N GLY A 405 14.62 17.19 -13.66
CA GLY A 405 13.55 17.39 -14.64
C GLY A 405 13.77 16.67 -15.97
N VAL A 406 14.63 15.65 -16.01
CA VAL A 406 14.89 14.86 -17.22
C VAL A 406 13.75 13.90 -17.49
N GLU A 407 13.20 13.96 -18.71
CA GLU A 407 12.04 13.14 -19.11
C GLU A 407 12.41 11.68 -19.37
N ASN A 408 13.62 11.43 -19.87
CA ASN A 408 14.04 10.10 -20.28
C ASN A 408 15.55 9.88 -20.17
N ILE A 409 15.93 8.64 -19.89
CA ILE A 409 17.32 8.22 -19.70
C ILE A 409 17.57 6.85 -20.32
N ARG A 410 18.76 6.67 -20.90
CA ARG A 410 19.17 5.37 -21.45
C ARG A 410 19.88 4.55 -20.38
N ILE A 411 19.33 3.37 -20.11
CA ILE A 411 19.91 2.39 -19.20
C ILE A 411 20.24 1.09 -19.93
N ARG A 412 21.14 0.31 -19.35
CA ARG A 412 21.36 -1.07 -19.77
C ARG A 412 20.20 -1.96 -19.34
N SER A 413 19.93 -2.97 -20.16
CA SER A 413 18.86 -3.94 -19.91
C SER A 413 19.33 -5.35 -20.23
N ILE A 414 18.69 -6.33 -19.60
CA ILE A 414 18.88 -7.76 -19.89
C ILE A 414 18.44 -8.06 -21.33
N LEU A 415 17.44 -7.34 -21.86
CA LEU A 415 16.93 -7.52 -23.23
C LEU A 415 17.96 -7.14 -24.32
N THR A 416 18.88 -6.23 -24.00
CA THR A 416 19.93 -5.76 -24.93
C THR A 416 21.32 -6.32 -24.57
N CYS A 417 21.35 -7.35 -23.72
CA CYS A 417 22.58 -7.97 -23.25
C CYS A 417 23.19 -8.89 -24.31
N GLU A 418 24.46 -8.65 -24.65
CA GLU A 418 25.20 -9.42 -25.67
C GLU A 418 26.02 -10.59 -25.07
N ALA A 419 25.71 -10.98 -23.83
CA ALA A 419 26.34 -12.15 -23.21
C ALA A 419 25.96 -13.43 -23.95
N LYS A 420 26.94 -14.30 -24.25
CA LYS A 420 26.70 -15.56 -24.98
C LYS A 420 25.87 -16.58 -24.20
N ARG A 421 25.92 -16.52 -22.86
CA ARG A 421 25.17 -17.38 -21.94
C ARG A 421 24.64 -16.52 -20.80
N GLY A 422 23.38 -16.73 -20.42
CA GLY A 422 22.73 -15.98 -19.34
C GLY A 422 22.78 -14.47 -19.55
N CYS A 423 23.24 -13.72 -18.56
CA CYS A 423 23.34 -12.26 -18.64
C CYS A 423 24.61 -11.70 -17.98
N CYS A 424 24.84 -10.40 -18.20
CA CYS A 424 25.93 -9.64 -17.58
C CYS A 424 25.47 -8.92 -16.31
N ALA A 425 26.34 -8.80 -15.30
CA ALA A 425 26.01 -8.15 -14.03
C ALA A 425 25.58 -6.67 -14.23
N LYS A 426 26.28 -5.91 -15.07
CA LYS A 426 25.89 -4.51 -15.39
C LYS A 426 24.55 -4.39 -16.13
N CYS A 427 24.17 -5.41 -16.89
CA CYS A 427 22.92 -5.43 -17.67
C CYS A 427 21.72 -5.71 -16.77
N TYR A 428 21.95 -6.48 -15.69
CA TYR A 428 20.99 -6.72 -14.62
C TYR A 428 20.91 -5.52 -13.67
N GLY A 429 22.06 -5.10 -13.12
CA GLY A 429 22.18 -4.03 -12.12
C GLY A 429 22.35 -4.58 -10.71
N TRP A 430 21.68 -3.94 -9.75
CA TRP A 430 21.69 -4.35 -8.36
C TRP A 430 20.95 -5.65 -8.11
N ASP A 431 21.52 -6.45 -7.21
CA ASP A 431 20.75 -7.39 -6.42
C ASP A 431 19.94 -6.61 -5.38
N LEU A 432 18.63 -6.61 -5.54
CA LEU A 432 17.72 -5.84 -4.68
C LEU A 432 17.72 -6.35 -3.23
N SER A 433 18.14 -7.58 -2.96
CA SER A 433 18.22 -8.09 -1.58
C SER A 433 19.45 -7.60 -0.81
N THR A 434 20.45 -7.03 -1.49
CA THR A 434 21.71 -6.56 -0.88
C THR A 434 22.06 -5.11 -1.22
N HIS A 435 21.35 -4.49 -2.19
CA HIS A 435 21.64 -3.17 -2.76
C HIS A 435 23.07 -3.04 -3.30
N GLN A 436 23.64 -4.17 -3.76
CA GLN A 436 24.95 -4.23 -4.39
C GLN A 436 24.84 -4.74 -5.81
N LEU A 437 25.87 -4.53 -6.63
CA LEU A 437 25.92 -5.12 -7.96
C LEU A 437 25.80 -6.65 -7.83
N VAL A 438 24.98 -7.27 -8.67
CA VAL A 438 24.75 -8.73 -8.61
C VAL A 438 26.05 -9.53 -8.77
N ASP A 439 26.23 -10.54 -7.93
CA ASP A 439 27.39 -11.43 -7.97
C ASP A 439 27.33 -12.38 -9.17
N ILE A 440 28.51 -12.81 -9.63
CA ILE A 440 28.65 -13.84 -10.66
C ILE A 440 28.18 -15.18 -10.10
N GLY A 441 27.34 -15.89 -10.85
CA GLY A 441 26.73 -17.16 -10.45
C GLY A 441 25.32 -17.02 -9.89
N THR A 442 24.79 -15.80 -9.75
CA THR A 442 23.44 -15.56 -9.26
C THR A 442 22.39 -16.01 -10.30
N ALA A 443 21.47 -16.88 -9.87
CA ALA A 443 20.37 -17.37 -10.69
C ALA A 443 19.24 -16.31 -10.80
N VAL A 444 19.51 -15.23 -11.54
CA VAL A 444 18.59 -14.09 -11.68
C VAL A 444 17.26 -14.46 -12.34
N GLY A 445 17.23 -15.46 -13.21
CA GLY A 445 16.00 -15.93 -13.84
C GLY A 445 15.04 -16.60 -12.85
N ILE A 446 15.54 -17.42 -11.94
CA ILE A 446 14.74 -18.04 -10.87
C ILE A 446 14.18 -16.96 -9.93
N ARG A 447 15.03 -16.00 -9.53
CA ARG A 447 14.60 -14.86 -8.70
C ARG A 447 13.52 -14.02 -9.38
N ALA A 448 13.66 -13.75 -10.68
CA ALA A 448 12.66 -13.00 -11.44
C ALA A 448 11.33 -13.77 -11.54
N ALA A 449 11.36 -15.07 -11.83
CA ALA A 449 10.17 -15.91 -11.89
C ALA A 449 9.41 -15.94 -10.55
N GLN A 450 10.14 -16.09 -9.43
CA GLN A 450 9.55 -16.06 -8.09
C GLN A 450 9.00 -14.68 -7.73
N SER A 451 9.70 -13.60 -8.10
CA SER A 451 9.28 -12.22 -7.86
C SER A 451 7.98 -11.83 -8.59
N ILE A 452 7.60 -12.58 -9.63
CA ILE A 452 6.32 -12.44 -10.33
C ILE A 452 5.28 -13.42 -9.77
N GLY A 453 5.68 -14.67 -9.55
CA GLY A 453 4.78 -15.75 -9.16
C GLY A 453 4.23 -15.63 -7.74
N GLU A 454 5.08 -15.23 -6.79
CA GLU A 454 4.70 -15.08 -5.39
C GLU A 454 3.63 -13.99 -5.19
N PRO A 455 3.79 -12.75 -5.72
CA PRO A 455 2.74 -11.74 -5.62
C PRO A 455 1.48 -12.12 -6.38
N GLY A 456 1.62 -12.81 -7.53
CA GLY A 456 0.49 -13.31 -8.29
C GLY A 456 -0.38 -14.29 -7.50
N THR A 457 0.25 -15.15 -6.68
CA THR A 457 -0.45 -16.06 -5.77
C THR A 457 -1.04 -15.31 -4.58
N GLN A 458 -0.36 -14.30 -4.04
CA GLN A 458 -0.93 -13.48 -2.98
C GLN A 458 -2.18 -12.70 -3.43
N LEU A 459 -2.20 -12.18 -4.67
CA LEU A 459 -3.33 -11.42 -5.20
C LEU A 459 -4.59 -12.29 -5.32
N THR A 460 -4.45 -13.56 -5.69
CA THR A 460 -5.58 -14.50 -5.75
C THR A 460 -6.04 -14.94 -4.35
N LEU A 461 -5.14 -14.98 -3.37
CA LEU A 461 -5.50 -15.21 -1.97
C LEU A 461 -6.20 -13.99 -1.34
N ARG A 462 -5.75 -12.76 -1.60
CA ARG A 462 -6.34 -11.53 -1.02
C ARG A 462 -7.76 -11.24 -1.49
N THR A 463 -8.20 -11.79 -2.64
CA THR A 463 -9.61 -11.77 -3.03
C THR A 463 -10.56 -12.43 -2.01
N PHE A 464 -10.03 -13.24 -1.08
CA PHE A 464 -10.78 -13.86 0.02
C PHE A 464 -11.47 -12.83 0.94
N HIS A 465 -10.78 -11.75 1.33
CA HIS A 465 -11.29 -10.81 2.34
C HIS A 465 -12.29 -9.78 1.79
N ILE A 466 -12.24 -9.54 0.48
CA ILE A 466 -13.10 -8.57 -0.22
C ILE A 466 -14.29 -9.28 -0.87
N GLY A 467 -14.23 -10.60 -1.04
CA GLY A 467 -15.00 -11.43 -1.98
C GLY A 467 -16.53 -11.44 -1.91
N GLY A 468 -17.17 -10.57 -1.12
CA GLY A 468 -18.62 -10.35 -1.16
C GLY A 468 -19.04 -8.93 -1.49
N THR A 469 -18.23 -7.93 -1.12
CA THR A 469 -18.54 -6.51 -1.31
C THR A 469 -18.11 -6.04 -2.68
N ALA A 470 -19.04 -5.43 -3.42
CA ALA A 470 -18.73 -4.80 -4.70
C ALA A 470 -18.15 -3.40 -4.45
N THR A 471 -16.89 -3.20 -4.81
CA THR A 471 -16.26 -1.89 -4.94
C THR A 471 -16.03 -1.62 -6.42
N ARG A 472 -16.89 -0.79 -7.02
CA ARG A 472 -16.64 -0.24 -8.36
C ARG A 472 -15.80 1.02 -8.17
N ILE A 473 -14.73 1.15 -8.94
CA ILE A 473 -14.00 2.42 -9.06
C ILE A 473 -14.97 3.39 -9.71
N ILE A 474 -15.25 4.51 -9.03
CA ILE A 474 -16.13 5.58 -9.52
C ILE A 474 -15.65 5.96 -10.93
N GLU A 475 -16.52 5.85 -11.92
CA GLU A 475 -16.25 6.44 -13.23
C GLU A 475 -16.27 7.96 -13.03
N GLN A 476 -15.11 8.61 -13.15
CA GLN A 476 -15.05 10.06 -13.15
C GLN A 476 -15.89 10.58 -14.31
N SER A 477 -17.01 11.25 -14.01
CA SER A 477 -17.85 11.90 -15.01
C SER A 477 -17.21 13.17 -15.57
N ASP A 478 -16.22 13.72 -14.88
CA ASP A 478 -15.67 15.05 -15.12
C ASP A 478 -14.15 14.98 -15.30
N MET A 479 -13.64 15.62 -16.36
CA MET A 479 -12.22 15.69 -16.68
C MET A 479 -11.81 17.16 -16.86
N VAL A 480 -10.88 17.65 -16.03
CA VAL A 480 -10.40 19.03 -16.05
C VAL A 480 -9.00 19.10 -16.63
N SER A 481 -8.80 19.89 -17.69
CA SER A 481 -7.47 20.14 -18.26
C SER A 481 -6.58 20.91 -17.28
N LYS A 482 -5.35 20.43 -17.08
CA LYS A 482 -4.33 21.15 -16.27
C LYS A 482 -3.57 22.21 -17.07
N ARG A 483 -3.72 22.24 -18.39
CA ARG A 483 -3.07 23.21 -19.28
C ARG A 483 -4.11 24.12 -19.93
N PRO A 484 -3.82 25.43 -20.04
CA PRO A 484 -4.59 26.28 -20.93
C PRO A 484 -4.39 25.74 -22.34
N GLY A 485 -5.47 25.60 -23.11
CA GLY A 485 -5.37 25.19 -24.49
C GLY A 485 -6.65 25.43 -25.27
N THR A 486 -6.57 25.25 -26.58
CA THR A 486 -7.69 25.43 -27.50
C THR A 486 -8.51 24.15 -27.64
N VAL A 487 -9.80 24.21 -27.32
CA VAL A 487 -10.70 23.06 -27.48
C VAL A 487 -11.10 22.89 -28.93
N LYS A 488 -10.86 21.69 -29.49
CA LYS A 488 -11.33 21.28 -30.81
C LYS A 488 -12.22 20.04 -30.69
N PHE A 489 -13.47 20.16 -31.13
CA PHE A 489 -14.39 19.04 -31.18
C PHE A 489 -14.20 18.20 -32.45
N SER A 490 -14.49 16.90 -32.38
CA SER A 490 -14.55 16.02 -33.56
C SER A 490 -15.67 16.42 -34.51
N ASP A 491 -15.54 16.08 -35.78
CA ASP A 491 -16.52 16.41 -36.84
C ASP A 491 -17.96 15.91 -36.56
N HIS A 492 -18.13 14.93 -35.67
CA HIS A 492 -19.42 14.35 -35.28
C HIS A 492 -20.00 14.98 -34.00
N TYR A 493 -19.51 16.14 -33.60
CA TYR A 493 -20.01 16.87 -32.44
C TYR A 493 -21.24 17.69 -32.84
N ASP A 494 -22.34 17.44 -32.14
CA ASP A 494 -23.55 18.26 -32.21
C ASP A 494 -23.94 18.65 -30.78
N SER A 495 -24.46 19.87 -30.61
CA SER A 495 -24.74 20.42 -29.29
C SER A 495 -25.98 21.29 -29.26
N ALA A 496 -26.71 21.24 -28.15
CA ALA A 496 -27.88 22.07 -27.91
C ALA A 496 -27.74 22.84 -26.58
N ASP A 497 -28.11 24.11 -26.60
CA ASP A 497 -28.19 24.92 -25.39
C ASP A 497 -29.48 24.57 -24.63
N THR A 498 -29.32 24.16 -23.38
CA THR A 498 -30.43 23.88 -22.48
C THR A 498 -30.21 24.58 -21.14
N VAL A 499 -31.25 24.60 -20.31
CA VAL A 499 -31.16 25.12 -18.94
C VAL A 499 -31.13 23.90 -18.02
N ASP A 500 -30.10 23.82 -17.20
CA ASP A 500 -29.95 22.74 -16.22
C ASP A 500 -30.92 22.89 -15.05
N GLU A 501 -31.08 21.86 -14.22
CA GLU A 501 -32.02 21.84 -13.07
C GLU A 501 -31.78 23.00 -12.07
N SER A 502 -30.58 23.60 -12.08
CA SER A 502 -30.16 24.74 -11.28
C SER A 502 -30.45 26.12 -11.91
N GLY A 503 -31.10 26.17 -13.08
CA GLY A 503 -31.36 27.41 -13.82
C GLY A 503 -30.14 27.93 -14.63
N THR A 504 -29.05 27.16 -14.64
CA THR A 504 -27.81 27.51 -15.34
C THR A 504 -27.92 27.13 -16.82
N LYS A 505 -27.61 28.04 -17.74
CA LYS A 505 -27.52 27.71 -19.17
C LYS A 505 -26.30 26.81 -19.41
N VAL A 506 -26.54 25.60 -19.91
CA VAL A 506 -25.51 24.61 -20.20
C VAL A 506 -25.65 24.13 -21.65
N THR A 507 -24.52 23.99 -22.34
CA THR A 507 -24.48 23.41 -23.69
C THR A 507 -24.26 21.91 -23.56
N ARG A 508 -25.25 21.09 -23.94
CA ARG A 508 -25.18 19.63 -23.86
C ARG A 508 -24.84 19.03 -25.23
N CYS A 509 -23.92 18.06 -25.24
CA CYS A 509 -23.62 17.30 -26.44
C CYS A 509 -24.76 16.33 -26.76
N MET A 510 -25.23 16.34 -28.01
CA MET A 510 -26.36 15.52 -28.47
C MET A 510 -25.91 14.15 -29.03
N VAL A 511 -24.60 13.91 -29.13
CA VAL A 511 -24.03 12.74 -29.81
C VAL A 511 -23.20 11.89 -28.85
N ARG A 512 -23.43 10.57 -28.86
CA ARG A 512 -22.78 9.61 -27.93
C ARG A 512 -21.29 9.36 -28.20
N HIS A 513 -20.79 9.71 -29.39
CA HIS A 513 -19.43 9.38 -29.84
C HIS A 513 -18.63 10.60 -30.31
N ALA A 514 -18.90 11.78 -29.75
CA ALA A 514 -18.08 12.96 -30.00
C ALA A 514 -16.77 12.86 -29.21
N LYS A 515 -15.66 13.28 -29.81
CA LYS A 515 -14.36 13.42 -29.14
C LYS A 515 -14.02 14.89 -28.96
N LEU A 516 -13.41 15.22 -27.82
CA LEU A 516 -12.87 16.54 -27.53
C LEU A 516 -11.35 16.43 -27.53
N PHE A 517 -10.69 17.29 -28.30
CA PHE A 517 -9.24 17.43 -28.35
C PHE A 517 -8.86 18.76 -27.71
N ILE A 518 -7.86 18.75 -26.85
CA ILE A 518 -7.23 19.98 -26.33
C ILE A 518 -5.94 20.14 -27.14
N MET A 519 -5.92 21.17 -27.98
CA MET A 519 -4.80 21.54 -28.84
C MET A 519 -4.10 22.74 -28.21
N ASP A 520 -2.79 22.64 -27.98
CA ASP A 520 -1.88 23.66 -27.42
C ASP A 520 -2.43 24.64 -26.37
#